data_AF-A0A3N5S3K8-F1
#
_entry.id   AF-A0A3N5S3K8-F1
#
_cell.length_a   1.000
_cell.length_b   1.000
_cell.length_c   1.000
_cell.angle_alpha   90.00
_cell.angle_beta   90.00
_cell.angle_gamma   90.00
#
_symmetry.space_group_name_H-M   'P 1'
#
loop_
_entity.id
_entity.type
_entity.pdbx_description
1 polymer ?
#
loop_
_entity_poly.entity_id
_entity_poly.type
_entity_poly.pdbx_seq_one_letter_code
_entity_poly.pdbx_strand_id
1 'polypeptide(L)'
;MIRTAAAFCAVLIVSSGPYSGDLRSQGSPAVLADEFYARLQAAPVIRRDFFLDAHLNKILIGRGRVVAVDTTGRYKRRYRIVLAGLAASPKITFYVYADGDDYRTLLEAGDLFEFKGQFVVYTPVNSRRDAYIFDIVMEEGAVRVEEGE
;
A
#
# COMPACT_ATOMS: atom_id res chain seq x y z
N MET A 1 -28.69 28.73 58.92
CA MET A 1 -27.64 28.30 57.97
C MET A 1 -28.20 27.19 57.11
N ILE A 2 -27.96 27.32 55.81
CA ILE A 2 -28.56 26.58 54.69
C ILE A 2 -27.75 25.29 54.47
N ARG A 3 -28.41 24.14 54.27
CA ARG A 3 -28.30 23.27 53.08
C ARG A 3 -28.97 21.90 53.29
N THR A 4 -30.06 21.73 52.56
CA THR A 4 -30.74 20.50 52.16
C THR A 4 -29.86 19.65 51.23
N ALA A 5 -30.02 18.33 51.28
CA ALA A 5 -29.90 17.45 50.10
C ALA A 5 -30.61 16.11 50.38
N ALA A 6 -31.82 15.97 49.81
CA ALA A 6 -32.53 14.71 49.71
C ALA A 6 -31.94 13.87 48.58
N ALA A 7 -31.63 12.61 48.85
CA ALA A 7 -31.20 11.65 47.84
C ALA A 7 -32.44 11.15 47.07
N PHE A 8 -32.57 11.54 45.81
CA PHE A 8 -33.52 10.94 44.87
C PHE A 8 -32.85 9.71 44.23
N CYS A 9 -33.30 8.52 44.62
CA CYS A 9 -33.04 7.28 43.88
C CYS A 9 -33.88 7.30 42.59
N ALA A 10 -33.25 7.54 41.45
CA ALA A 10 -33.84 7.26 40.15
C ALA A 10 -33.61 5.79 39.81
N VAL A 11 -34.69 5.01 39.86
CA VAL A 11 -34.80 3.68 39.25
C VAL A 11 -34.80 3.86 37.73
N LEU A 12 -33.83 3.28 37.02
CA LEU A 12 -33.86 3.15 35.57
C LEU A 12 -34.08 1.68 35.21
N ILE A 13 -35.25 1.45 34.64
CA ILE A 13 -35.74 0.16 34.14
C ILE A 13 -35.04 -0.17 32.82
N VAL A 14 -34.75 -1.47 32.69
CA VAL A 14 -34.19 -2.22 31.56
C VAL A 14 -34.79 -1.86 30.20
N SER A 15 -33.92 -1.71 29.20
CA SER A 15 -34.25 -2.08 27.81
C SER A 15 -33.18 -3.03 27.29
N SER A 16 -33.53 -4.32 27.27
CA SER A 16 -32.82 -5.37 26.54
C SER A 16 -32.93 -5.11 25.04
N GLY A 17 -31.92 -4.48 24.46
CA GLY A 17 -31.74 -4.44 23.01
C GLY A 17 -31.11 -5.75 22.54
N PRO A 18 -31.60 -6.40 21.48
CA PRO A 18 -30.89 -7.51 20.87
C PRO A 18 -29.59 -6.95 20.28
N TYR A 19 -28.45 -7.37 20.85
CA TYR A 19 -27.17 -7.32 20.14
C TYR A 19 -27.29 -8.32 18.98
N SER A 20 -27.86 -7.84 17.89
CA SER A 20 -27.65 -8.42 16.57
C SER A 20 -26.15 -8.35 16.32
N GLY A 21 -25.53 -9.52 16.26
CA GLY A 21 -24.15 -9.65 15.82
C GLY A 21 -24.04 -9.13 14.39
N ASP A 22 -23.28 -8.04 14.22
CA ASP A 22 -22.71 -7.73 12.92
C ASP A 22 -21.40 -8.52 12.77
N LEU A 23 -21.59 -9.64 12.09
CA LEU A 23 -20.61 -10.39 11.33
C LEU A 23 -19.68 -9.44 10.57
N ARG A 24 -18.37 -9.66 10.75
CA ARG A 24 -17.34 -9.42 9.73
C ARG A 24 -17.38 -8.04 9.05
N SER A 25 -16.73 -7.06 9.69
CA SER A 25 -15.95 -6.10 8.90
C SER A 25 -14.82 -6.87 8.23
N GLN A 26 -15.09 -7.46 7.05
CA GLN A 26 -14.05 -7.71 6.07
C GLN A 26 -13.57 -6.33 5.61
N GLY A 27 -12.69 -5.75 6.42
CA GLY A 27 -12.02 -4.50 6.08
C GLY A 27 -11.34 -4.68 4.75
N SER A 28 -11.78 -3.94 3.74
CA SER A 28 -11.01 -3.79 2.51
C SER A 28 -9.59 -3.40 2.92
N PRO A 29 -8.55 -4.07 2.39
CA PRO A 29 -7.18 -3.75 2.78
C PRO A 29 -6.92 -2.27 2.52
N ALA A 30 -6.38 -1.57 3.52
CA ALA A 30 -6.07 -0.15 3.40
C ALA A 30 -5.16 0.06 2.18
N VAL A 31 -5.66 0.81 1.20
CA VAL A 31 -4.95 1.08 -0.05
C VAL A 31 -3.99 2.25 0.19
N LEU A 32 -2.71 2.02 -0.09
CA LEU A 32 -1.63 2.98 0.00
C LEU A 32 -1.44 3.64 -1.36
N ALA A 33 -1.39 4.96 -1.41
CA ALA A 33 -1.27 5.74 -2.65
C ALA A 33 -0.38 6.97 -2.41
N ASP A 34 -0.69 8.12 -3.01
CA ASP A 34 0.13 9.34 -2.96
C ASP A 34 0.48 9.79 -1.53
N GLU A 35 -0.45 9.71 -0.57
CA GLU A 35 -0.19 10.08 0.83
C GLU A 35 0.90 9.20 1.46
N PHE A 36 0.93 7.91 1.15
CA PHE A 36 1.96 6.99 1.66
C PHE A 36 3.36 7.45 1.21
N TYR A 37 3.52 7.79 -0.07
CA TYR A 37 4.80 8.25 -0.60
C TYR A 37 5.22 9.61 -0.01
N ALA A 38 4.28 10.55 0.12
CA ALA A 38 4.53 11.84 0.76
C ALA A 38 5.00 11.66 2.21
N ARG A 39 4.38 10.75 2.96
CA ARG A 39 4.75 10.44 4.34
C ARG A 39 6.09 9.71 4.45
N LEU A 40 6.39 8.79 3.52
CA LEU A 40 7.69 8.13 3.46
C LEU A 40 8.81 9.14 3.16
N GLN A 41 8.57 10.08 2.25
CA GLN A 41 9.50 11.15 1.92
C GLN A 41 9.76 12.07 3.12
N ALA A 42 8.69 12.45 3.84
CA ALA A 42 8.76 13.28 5.04
C ALA A 42 9.35 12.55 6.26
N ALA A 43 9.32 11.20 6.28
CA ALA A 43 9.83 10.42 7.40
C ALA A 43 11.36 10.63 7.57
N PRO A 44 11.84 10.87 8.81
CA PRO A 44 13.26 10.90 9.09
C PRO A 44 13.93 9.61 8.64
N VAL A 45 15.14 9.72 8.09
CA VAL A 45 15.92 8.60 7.50
C VAL A 45 15.92 7.36 8.40
N ILE A 46 16.20 7.52 9.69
CA ILE A 46 16.27 6.43 10.67
C ILE A 46 14.91 5.77 10.98
N ARG A 47 13.80 6.46 10.66
CA ARG A 47 12.43 5.98 10.90
C ARG A 47 11.77 5.38 9.66
N ARG A 48 12.40 5.47 8.49
CA ARG A 48 11.80 4.99 7.23
C ARG A 48 11.53 3.49 7.25
N ASP A 49 12.48 2.70 7.76
CA ASP A 49 12.33 1.25 7.82
C ASP A 49 11.13 0.86 8.73
N PHE A 50 11.02 1.46 9.92
CA PHE A 50 9.86 1.28 10.81
C PHE A 50 8.53 1.73 10.17
N PHE A 51 8.56 2.82 9.40
CA PHE A 51 7.40 3.26 8.64
C PHE A 51 7.01 2.20 7.61
N LEU A 52 7.96 1.67 6.84
CA LEU A 52 7.69 0.66 5.82
C LEU A 52 7.19 -0.66 6.43
N ASP A 53 7.77 -1.10 7.56
CA ASP A 53 7.35 -2.30 8.29
C ASP A 53 5.86 -2.26 8.65
N ALA A 54 5.36 -1.10 9.10
CA ALA A 54 3.95 -0.90 9.46
C ALA A 54 2.98 -0.94 8.25
N HIS A 55 3.51 -1.02 7.03
CA HIS A 55 2.75 -0.98 5.78
C HIS A 55 2.91 -2.24 4.92
N LEU A 56 3.75 -3.19 5.33
CA LEU A 56 3.85 -4.49 4.67
C LEU A 56 2.49 -5.21 4.63
N ASN A 57 2.31 -6.00 3.57
CA ASN A 57 1.11 -6.77 3.24
C ASN A 57 -0.16 -5.96 2.92
N LYS A 58 -0.08 -4.62 2.90
CA LYS A 58 -1.17 -3.75 2.43
C LYS A 58 -1.12 -3.62 0.91
N ILE A 59 -2.23 -3.17 0.32
CA ILE A 59 -2.29 -2.87 -1.11
C ILE A 59 -1.63 -1.51 -1.35
N LEU A 60 -0.73 -1.44 -2.32
CA LEU A 60 -0.04 -0.23 -2.76
C LEU A 60 -0.41 0.03 -4.23
N ILE A 61 -0.87 1.24 -4.50
CA ILE A 61 -1.00 1.81 -5.83
C ILE A 61 0.24 2.65 -6.07
N GLY A 62 0.91 2.42 -7.19
CA GLY A 62 2.11 3.15 -7.54
C GLY A 62 2.23 3.36 -9.04
N ARG A 63 3.07 4.34 -9.39
CA ARG A 63 3.41 4.67 -10.77
C ARG A 63 4.92 4.74 -10.92
N GLY A 64 5.42 4.28 -12.06
CA GLY A 64 6.83 4.36 -12.38
C GLY A 64 7.09 4.22 -13.87
N ARG A 65 8.30 4.57 -14.26
CA ARG A 65 8.79 4.37 -15.64
C ARG A 65 9.31 2.96 -15.79
N VAL A 66 8.85 2.23 -16.80
CA VAL A 66 9.32 0.88 -17.11
C VAL A 66 10.80 0.94 -17.45
N VAL A 67 11.60 0.14 -16.74
CA VAL A 67 13.03 -0.04 -17.01
C VAL A 67 13.26 -1.32 -17.79
N ALA A 68 12.59 -2.41 -17.37
CA ALA A 68 12.69 -3.71 -18.00
C ALA A 68 11.49 -4.59 -17.63
N VAL A 69 11.23 -5.61 -18.46
CA VAL A 69 10.36 -6.73 -18.14
C VAL A 69 11.16 -8.01 -18.28
N ASP A 70 11.22 -8.83 -17.24
CA ASP A 70 12.01 -10.05 -17.23
C ASP A 70 11.20 -11.27 -16.75
N THR A 71 11.74 -12.46 -16.98
CA THR A 71 11.14 -13.75 -16.60
C THR A 71 11.67 -14.28 -15.27
N THR A 72 12.28 -13.44 -14.43
CA THR A 72 12.79 -13.82 -13.09
C THR A 72 11.70 -13.75 -12.04
N GLY A 73 10.60 -14.44 -12.32
CA GLY A 73 9.40 -14.48 -11.49
C GLY A 73 9.66 -14.90 -10.04
N ARG A 74 8.82 -14.38 -9.13
CA ARG A 74 8.71 -14.77 -7.72
C ARG A 74 7.25 -14.81 -7.31
N TYR A 75 6.95 -15.28 -6.10
CA TYR A 75 5.60 -15.26 -5.54
C TYR A 75 4.54 -15.98 -6.42
N LYS A 76 4.96 -17.06 -7.09
CA LYS A 76 4.14 -17.80 -8.06
C LYS A 76 3.69 -16.98 -9.28
N ARG A 77 4.34 -15.83 -9.53
CA ARG A 77 4.15 -15.01 -10.72
C ARG A 77 5.27 -15.27 -11.73
N ARG A 78 4.95 -15.29 -13.03
CA ARG A 78 5.92 -15.60 -14.10
C ARG A 78 6.86 -14.46 -14.44
N TYR A 79 6.40 -13.22 -14.34
CA TYR A 79 7.14 -12.04 -14.80
C TYR A 79 7.46 -11.09 -13.65
N ARG A 80 8.53 -10.31 -13.86
CA ARG A 80 8.85 -9.12 -13.07
C ARG A 80 8.96 -7.92 -13.98
N ILE A 81 8.13 -6.92 -13.73
CA ILE A 81 8.19 -5.60 -14.33
C ILE A 81 9.02 -4.72 -13.39
N VAL A 82 10.14 -4.20 -13.87
CA VAL A 82 11.02 -3.30 -13.12
C VAL A 82 10.63 -1.87 -13.44
N LEU A 83 10.24 -1.12 -12.43
CA LEU A 83 9.85 0.29 -12.57
C LEU A 83 10.78 1.18 -11.76
N ALA A 84 11.19 2.31 -12.36
CA ALA A 84 11.77 3.43 -11.63
C ALA A 84 10.65 4.34 -11.14
N GLY A 85 10.53 4.50 -9.82
CA GLY A 85 9.57 5.41 -9.22
C GLY A 85 9.84 6.87 -9.58
N LEU A 86 8.78 7.67 -9.56
CA LEU A 86 8.83 9.07 -10.02
C LEU A 86 9.38 10.04 -8.96
N ALA A 87 9.44 9.62 -7.69
CA ALA A 87 9.92 10.46 -6.60
C ALA A 87 11.44 10.64 -6.64
N ALA A 88 11.92 11.86 -6.37
CA ALA A 88 13.34 12.17 -6.34
C ALA A 88 14.07 11.58 -5.12
N SER A 89 13.39 11.48 -3.97
CA SER A 89 13.93 10.89 -2.74
C SER A 89 12.83 10.48 -1.74
N PRO A 90 12.91 9.30 -1.10
CA PRO A 90 13.86 8.26 -1.46
C PRO A 90 13.58 7.75 -2.88
N LYS A 91 14.63 7.36 -3.60
CA LYS A 91 14.48 6.70 -4.90
C LYS A 91 13.87 5.33 -4.66
N ILE A 92 12.83 4.98 -5.40
CA ILE A 92 12.15 3.70 -5.25
C ILE A 92 12.23 2.96 -6.57
N THR A 93 12.78 1.75 -6.55
CA THR A 93 12.64 0.79 -7.64
C THR A 93 11.53 -0.17 -7.26
N PHE A 94 10.52 -0.33 -8.11
CA PHE A 94 9.48 -1.33 -7.90
C PHE A 94 9.81 -2.58 -8.70
N TYR A 95 9.81 -3.72 -8.03
CA TYR A 95 9.77 -5.04 -8.64
C TYR A 95 8.34 -5.54 -8.57
N VAL A 96 7.62 -5.37 -9.67
CA VAL A 96 6.20 -5.69 -9.77
C VAL A 96 6.06 -7.07 -10.40
N TYR A 97 5.62 -8.05 -9.63
CA TYR A 97 5.46 -9.43 -10.05
C TYR A 97 4.03 -9.68 -10.51
N ALA A 98 3.87 -10.18 -11.73
CA ALA A 98 2.58 -10.37 -12.38
C ALA A 98 2.51 -11.66 -13.20
N ASP A 99 1.29 -12.15 -13.40
CA ASP A 99 0.97 -13.20 -14.36
C ASP A 99 0.24 -12.57 -15.55
N GLY A 100 0.81 -12.70 -16.74
CA GLY A 100 0.26 -12.16 -17.97
C GLY A 100 1.37 -12.13 -19.02
N ASP A 101 1.22 -12.91 -20.09
CA ASP A 101 2.21 -12.93 -21.17
C ASP A 101 2.23 -11.59 -21.94
N ASP A 102 1.14 -10.84 -21.84
CA ASP A 102 0.95 -9.55 -22.53
C ASP A 102 1.92 -8.47 -22.04
N TYR A 103 2.35 -8.48 -20.77
CA TYR A 103 3.22 -7.43 -20.23
C TYR A 103 4.57 -7.35 -20.96
N ARG A 104 5.10 -8.47 -21.44
CA ARG A 104 6.36 -8.49 -22.19
C ARG A 104 6.21 -7.90 -23.59
N THR A 105 5.02 -8.05 -24.17
CA THR A 105 4.75 -7.61 -25.55
C THR A 105 4.24 -6.17 -25.59
N LEU A 106 3.58 -5.70 -24.52
CA LEU A 106 2.90 -4.41 -24.48
C LEU A 106 3.68 -3.31 -23.75
N LEU A 107 4.64 -3.64 -22.90
CA LEU A 107 5.41 -2.66 -22.14
C LEU A 107 6.81 -2.50 -22.72
N GLU A 108 7.15 -1.27 -23.07
CA GLU A 108 8.46 -0.87 -23.54
C GLU A 108 9.20 -0.06 -22.46
N ALA A 109 10.53 -0.04 -22.53
CA ALA A 109 11.33 0.76 -21.62
C ALA A 109 11.03 2.26 -21.83
N GLY A 110 10.75 2.98 -20.75
CA GLY A 110 10.34 4.38 -20.75
C GLY A 110 8.83 4.60 -20.59
N ASP A 111 8.01 3.57 -20.80
CA ASP A 111 6.56 3.66 -20.62
C ASP A 111 6.21 4.04 -19.18
N LEU A 112 5.15 4.85 -19.02
CA LEU A 112 4.56 5.07 -17.71
C LEU A 112 3.63 3.90 -17.40
N PHE A 113 3.84 3.26 -16.26
CA PHE A 113 3.02 2.15 -15.82
C PHE A 113 2.46 2.41 -14.43
N GLU A 114 1.15 2.25 -14.28
CA GLU A 114 0.45 2.25 -13.00
C GLU A 114 0.15 0.82 -12.58
N PHE A 115 0.39 0.51 -11.31
CA PHE A 115 0.09 -0.79 -10.74
C PHE A 115 -0.75 -0.65 -9.48
N LYS A 116 -1.49 -1.71 -9.19
CA LYS A 116 -2.10 -1.98 -7.89
C LYS A 116 -1.71 -3.38 -7.46
N GLY A 117 -1.09 -3.51 -6.30
CA GLY A 117 -0.63 -4.81 -5.82
C GLY A 117 -0.28 -4.81 -4.34
N GLN A 118 -0.06 -5.99 -3.79
CA GLN A 118 0.33 -6.15 -2.40
C GLN A 118 1.80 -5.79 -2.20
N PHE A 119 2.10 -4.91 -1.24
CA PHE A 119 3.46 -4.56 -0.86
C PHE A 119 4.05 -5.64 0.07
N VAL A 120 4.89 -6.51 -0.48
CA VAL A 120 5.33 -7.73 0.23
C VAL A 120 6.60 -7.54 1.03
N VAL A 121 7.60 -6.89 0.43
CA VAL A 121 8.89 -6.64 1.09
C VAL A 121 9.53 -5.37 0.54
N TYR A 122 10.34 -4.73 1.37
CA TYR A 122 11.28 -3.71 0.91
C TYR A 122 12.71 -4.12 1.23
N THR A 123 13.65 -3.63 0.41
CA THR A 123 15.08 -3.76 0.64
C THR A 123 15.73 -2.39 0.55
N PRO A 124 16.37 -1.88 1.62
CA PRO A 124 17.19 -0.68 1.51
C PRO A 124 18.43 -0.97 0.66
N VAL A 125 18.69 -0.13 -0.34
CA VAL A 125 19.81 -0.35 -1.29
C VAL A 125 21.15 0.13 -0.70
N ASN A 126 21.10 1.00 0.30
CA ASN A 126 22.29 1.54 0.95
C ASN A 126 22.03 1.88 2.43
N SER A 127 23.10 2.20 3.15
CA SER A 127 23.06 2.63 4.56
C SER A 127 22.46 4.03 4.75
N ARG A 128 22.48 4.87 3.72
CA ARG A 128 21.90 6.23 3.75
C ARG A 128 20.38 6.22 3.68
N ARG A 129 19.76 5.08 3.36
CA ARG A 129 18.30 4.91 3.25
C ARG A 129 17.65 5.95 2.33
N ASP A 130 18.36 6.34 1.28
CA ASP A 130 17.88 7.25 0.24
C ASP A 130 17.41 6.51 -1.02
N ALA A 131 17.54 5.17 -1.04
CA ALA A 131 17.06 4.32 -2.10
C ALA A 131 16.54 2.98 -1.57
N TYR A 132 15.42 2.51 -2.14
CA TYR A 132 14.74 1.27 -1.78
C TYR A 132 14.30 0.47 -3.00
N ILE A 133 14.25 -0.84 -2.86
CA ILE A 133 13.53 -1.74 -3.77
C ILE A 133 12.26 -2.20 -3.05
N PHE A 134 11.11 -2.09 -3.70
CA PHE A 134 9.84 -2.64 -3.21
C PHE A 134 9.40 -3.80 -4.09
N ASP A 135 9.18 -4.96 -3.49
CA ASP A 135 8.60 -6.11 -4.15
C ASP A 135 7.07 -6.04 -3.99
N ILE A 136 6.39 -5.96 -5.13
CA ILE A 136 4.94 -5.83 -5.24
C ILE A 136 4.39 -7.04 -5.97
N VAL A 137 3.37 -7.69 -5.42
CA VAL A 137 2.64 -8.76 -6.13
C VAL A 137 1.35 -8.17 -6.67
N MET A 138 1.18 -8.14 -7.99
CA MET A 138 -0.04 -7.58 -8.59
C MET A 138 -1.28 -8.40 -8.22
N GLU A 139 -2.36 -7.69 -7.94
CA GLU A 139 -3.71 -8.26 -7.97
C GLU A 139 -4.08 -8.56 -9.43
N GLU A 140 -4.91 -9.57 -9.67
CA GLU A 140 -5.33 -9.92 -11.04
C GLU A 140 -6.13 -8.75 -11.66
N GLY A 141 -5.62 -8.21 -12.78
CA GLY A 141 -6.25 -7.12 -13.54
C GLY A 141 -5.41 -5.82 -13.54
N ALA A 142 -4.48 -5.69 -14.48
CA ALA A 142 -3.83 -4.40 -14.78
C ALA A 142 -4.65 -3.63 -15.82
N VAL A 143 -4.71 -2.30 -15.68
CA VAL A 143 -5.29 -1.39 -16.69
C VAL A 143 -4.15 -0.52 -17.23
N ARG A 144 -3.93 -0.57 -18.55
CA ARG A 144 -3.04 0.36 -19.26
C ARG A 144 -3.71 1.73 -19.28
N VAL A 145 -3.02 2.77 -18.81
CA VAL A 145 -3.52 4.16 -18.91
C VAL A 145 -3.00 4.73 -20.23
N GLU A 146 -3.90 5.10 -21.13
CA GLU A 146 -3.55 5.85 -22.34
C GLU A 146 -3.56 7.36 -22.00
N GLU A 147 -2.49 8.07 -22.33
CA GLU A 147 -2.46 9.54 -22.24
C GLU A 147 -3.41 10.09 -23.32
N GLY A 148 -4.47 10.77 -22.90
CA GLY A 148 -5.35 11.49 -23.82
C GLY A 148 -4.59 12.63 -24.48
N GLU A 149 -4.72 12.72 -25.81
CA GLU A 149 -4.22 13.82 -26.66
C GLU A 149 -4.67 15.21 -26.20
#